data_AF-A0A8T0Q0G8-F1
#
_entry.id   AF-A0A8T0Q0G8-F1
#
_cell.length_a   1.000
_cell.length_b   1.000
_cell.length_c   1.000
_cell.angle_alpha   90.00
_cell.angle_beta   90.00
_cell.angle_gamma   90.00
#
_symmetry.space_group_name_H-M   'P 1'
#
loop_
_entity.id
_entity.type
_entity.pdbx_description
1 polymer ?
#
loop_
_entity_poly.entity_id
_entity_poly.type
_entity_poly.pdbx_seq_one_letter_code
_entity_poly.pdbx_strand_id
1 'polypeptide(L)' 'MENPFAGAGDDYEEVKVHLWHGVEDLYVPVQLSRYISKRLPWVIYHELPTAGHLFPVADGMPDVIVRSLLLGDE' A
#
# COMPACT_ATOMS: atom_id res chain seq x y z
N MET A 1 -2.74 -16.45 -2.13
CA MET A 1 -3.19 -16.79 -0.76
C MET A 1 -4.57 -16.18 -0.63
N GLU A 2 -5.49 -16.87 0.04
CA GLU A 2 -6.84 -16.34 0.28
C GLU A 2 -6.77 -15.03 1.08
N ASN A 3 -7.70 -14.11 0.81
CA ASN A 3 -7.79 -12.85 1.53
C ASN A 3 -8.40 -13.10 2.91
N PRO A 4 -7.65 -12.95 4.03
CA PRO A 4 -8.19 -13.17 5.37
C PRO A 4 -9.17 -12.06 5.81
N PHE A 5 -9.25 -10.96 5.07
CA PHE A 5 -10.15 -9.84 5.34
C PHE A 5 -11.44 -9.90 4.51
N ALA A 6 -11.64 -10.95 3.72
CA ALA A 6 -12.86 -11.14 2.97
C ALA A 6 -14.07 -11.21 3.93
N GLY A 7 -15.05 -10.33 3.72
CA GLY A 7 -16.25 -10.24 4.57
C GLY A 7 -16.03 -9.65 5.97
N ALA A 8 -14.84 -9.09 6.25
CA ALA A 8 -14.54 -8.45 7.52
C ALA A 8 -14.96 -6.97 7.58
N GLY A 9 -15.39 -6.39 6.47
CA GLY A 9 -15.94 -5.05 6.46
C GLY A 9 -17.36 -5.01 7.01
N ASP A 10 -17.83 -3.81 7.31
CA ASP A 10 -19.23 -3.53 7.56
C ASP A 10 -20.08 -3.85 6.32
N ASP A 11 -21.40 -3.89 6.48
CA ASP A 11 -22.39 -4.43 5.52
C ASP A 11 -22.32 -3.87 4.07
N TYR A 12 -21.42 -2.91 3.79
CA TYR A 12 -21.34 -2.19 2.53
C TYR A 12 -19.93 -2.04 1.91
N GLU A 13 -18.82 -2.39 2.59
CA GLU A 13 -17.47 -2.25 1.99
C GLU A 13 -16.51 -3.40 2.33
N GLU A 14 -15.69 -3.81 1.35
CA GLU A 14 -14.59 -4.76 1.61
C GLU A 14 -13.39 -4.02 2.24
N VAL A 15 -12.69 -4.69 3.17
CA VAL A 15 -11.46 -4.15 3.76
C VAL A 15 -10.38 -4.00 2.70
N LYS A 16 -9.94 -2.76 2.47
CA LYS A 16 -8.84 -2.44 1.55
C LYS A 16 -7.50 -2.52 2.27
N VAL A 17 -6.57 -3.29 1.70
CA VAL A 17 -5.20 -3.41 2.22
C VAL A 17 -4.25 -2.74 1.24
N HIS A 18 -3.53 -1.72 1.70
CA HIS A 18 -2.60 -0.96 0.88
C HIS A 18 -1.14 -1.26 1.26
N LEU A 19 -0.26 -1.32 0.26
CA LEU A 19 1.17 -1.52 0.42
C LEU A 19 1.92 -0.43 -0.34
N TRP A 20 2.63 0.45 0.37
CA TRP A 20 3.50 1.47 -0.23
C TRP A 20 4.96 1.06 -0.20
N HIS A 21 5.72 1.35 -1.25
CA HIS A 21 7.18 1.13 -1.28
C HIS A 21 7.86 2.12 -2.23
N GLY A 22 8.89 2.82 -1.75
CA GLY A 22 9.80 3.60 -2.57
C GLY A 22 10.79 2.76 -3.39
N VAL A 23 10.96 3.04 -4.68
CA VAL A 23 11.90 2.31 -5.55
C VAL A 23 13.35 2.51 -5.13
N GLU A 24 13.67 3.66 -4.55
CA GLU A 24 14.99 4.02 -4.06
C GLU A 24 15.18 3.61 -2.59
N ASP A 25 14.35 2.69 -2.08
CA ASP A 25 14.58 2.08 -0.78
C ASP A 25 15.91 1.32 -0.77
N LEU A 26 16.84 1.80 0.06
CA LEU A 26 18.19 1.27 0.19
C LEU A 26 18.30 0.16 1.25
N TYR A 27 17.24 -0.08 2.02
CA TYR A 27 17.18 -1.09 3.07
C TYR A 27 16.45 -2.34 2.63
N VAL A 28 15.30 -2.16 1.97
CA VAL A 28 14.45 -3.26 1.50
C VAL A 28 14.30 -3.16 -0.02
N PRO A 29 14.66 -4.20 -0.80
CA PRO A 29 14.50 -4.16 -2.25
C PRO A 29 13.01 -4.10 -2.66
N VAL A 30 12.67 -3.17 -3.57
CA VAL A 30 11.31 -3.00 -4.11
C VAL A 30 10.73 -4.27 -4.74
N GLN A 31 11.59 -5.19 -5.20
CA GLN A 31 11.21 -6.49 -5.76
C GLN A 31 10.38 -7.32 -4.78
N LEU A 32 10.57 -7.17 -3.47
CA LEU A 32 9.78 -7.87 -2.46
C LEU A 32 8.31 -7.45 -2.52
N SER A 33 8.03 -6.14 -2.52
CA SER A 33 6.65 -5.64 -2.61
C SER A 33 6.02 -5.95 -3.96
N ARG A 34 6.78 -5.88 -5.07
CA ARG A 34 6.33 -6.33 -6.40
C ARG A 34 5.96 -7.81 -6.42
N TYR A 35 6.69 -8.65 -5.69
CA TYR A 35 6.37 -10.08 -5.57
C TYR A 35 5.10 -10.30 -4.75
N ILE A 36 4.99 -9.60 -3.61
CA ILE A 36 3.82 -9.68 -2.72
C ILE A 36 2.55 -9.25 -3.46
N SER A 37 2.56 -8.12 -4.17
CA SER A 37 1.39 -7.61 -4.89
C SER A 37 0.93 -8.56 -6.01
N LYS A 38 1.87 -9.21 -6.70
CA LYS A 38 1.52 -10.26 -7.68
C LYS A 38 0.91 -11.51 -7.04
N ARG A 39 1.33 -11.87 -5.82
CA ARG A 39 0.87 -13.09 -5.13
C ARG A 39 -0.42 -12.88 -4.32
N LEU A 40 -0.66 -11.64 -3.89
CA LEU A 40 -1.80 -11.19 -3.11
C LEU A 40 -2.55 -10.11 -3.91
N PRO A 41 -3.38 -10.49 -4.90
CA PRO A 41 -4.03 -9.52 -5.79
C PRO A 41 -5.04 -8.60 -5.09
N TRP A 42 -5.40 -8.90 -3.85
CA TRP A 42 -6.25 -8.08 -2.98
C TRP A 42 -5.47 -6.95 -2.26
N VAL A 43 -4.14 -6.92 -2.39
CA VAL A 43 -3.32 -5.80 -1.90
C VAL A 43 -3.22 -4.73 -2.98
N ILE A 44 -3.59 -3.50 -2.63
CA ILE A 44 -3.43 -2.32 -3.47
C ILE A 44 -1.98 -1.84 -3.32
N TYR A 45 -1.19 -1.99 -4.39
CA TYR A 45 0.23 -1.69 -4.37
C TYR A 45 0.54 -0.30 -4.92
N HIS A 46 1.24 0.49 -4.12
CA HIS A 46 1.67 1.84 -4.41
C HIS A 46 3.20 1.88 -4.49
N GLU A 47 3.72 1.97 -5.70
CA GLU A 47 5.17 2.09 -5.95
C GLU A 47 5.53 3.55 -6.18
N LEU A 48 6.48 4.08 -5.40
CA LEU A 48 6.93 5.48 -5.50
C LEU A 48 8.29 5.54 -6.22
N PRO A 49 8.34 5.98 -7.49
CA PRO A 49 9.55 5.83 -8.32
C PRO A 49 10.80 6.56 -7.83
N THR A 50 10.63 7.65 -7.09
CA THR A 50 11.71 8.54 -6.65
C THR A 50 11.83 8.65 -5.13
N ALA A 51 11.26 7.69 -4.41
CA ALA A 51 11.21 7.72 -2.96
C ALA A 51 12.06 6.60 -2.35
N GLY A 52 12.69 6.88 -1.22
CA GLY A 52 13.42 5.90 -0.41
C GLY A 52 12.61 5.39 0.78
N HIS A 53 13.26 4.67 1.68
CA HIS A 53 12.63 4.04 2.85
C HIS A 53 11.83 5.01 3.75
N LEU A 54 12.30 6.25 3.84
CA LEU A 54 11.74 7.28 4.70
C LEU A 54 10.67 8.15 4.01
N PHE A 55 10.09 7.70 2.88
CA PHE A 55 9.01 8.43 2.22
C PHE A 55 7.83 8.82 3.14
N PRO A 56 7.45 8.06 4.19
CA PRO A 56 6.34 8.46 5.05
C PRO A 56 6.59 9.75 5.85
N VAL A 57 7.86 10.18 6.01
CA VAL A 57 8.18 11.44 6.71
C VAL A 57 8.39 12.62 5.75
N ALA A 58 8.29 12.41 4.45
CA ALA A 58 8.34 13.49 3.48
C ALA A 58 7.15 14.43 3.67
N ASP A 59 7.36 15.72 3.39
CA ASP A 59 6.31 16.73 3.52
C ASP A 59 5.07 16.35 2.71
N GLY A 60 3.90 16.41 3.36
CA GLY A 60 2.61 16.03 2.79
C GLY A 60 2.33 14.53 2.63
N MET A 61 3.32 13.62 2.72
CA MET A 61 3.07 12.18 2.54
C MET A 61 2.16 11.55 3.60
N PRO A 62 2.25 11.89 4.90
CA PRO A 62 1.30 11.39 5.89
C PRO A 62 -0.16 11.69 5.51
N ASP A 63 -0.44 12.91 5.03
CA ASP A 63 -1.78 13.32 4.64
C ASP A 63 -2.27 12.56 3.41
N VAL A 64 -1.39 12.33 2.42
CA VAL A 64 -1.71 11.50 1.24
C VAL A 64 -2.07 10.08 1.67
N ILE A 65 -1.26 9.45 2.52
CA ILE A 65 -1.50 8.08 3.00
C ILE A 65 -2.84 8.00 3.75
N VAL A 66 -3.08 8.91 4.70
CA VAL A 66 -4.33 8.92 5.49
C VAL A 66 -5.54 9.18 4.60
N ARG A 67 -5.45 10.08 3.62
CA ARG A 67 -6.54 10.32 2.66
C ARG A 67 -6.84 9.10 1.82
N SER A 68 -5.83 8.41 1.26
CA SER A 68 -6.04 7.16 0.52
C SER A 68 -6.71 6.08 1.38
N LEU A 69 -6.33 5.96 2.66
CA LEU A 69 -6.93 4.98 3.57
C LEU A 69 -8.39 5.30 3.93
N LEU A 70 -8.75 6.59 4.06
CA LEU A 70 -10.08 7.02 4.48
C LEU A 70 -11.07 7.19 3.33
N LEU A 71 -10.59 7.65 2.18
CA LEU A 71 -11.42 8.01 1.03
C LEU A 71 -11.34 6.95 -0.08
N GLY A 72 -10.37 6.03 0.00
CA GLY A 72 -9.99 5.19 -1.12
C GLY A 72 -9.13 5.94 -2.13
N ASP A 73 -8.66 5.20 -3.13
CA ASP A 73 -8.06 5.78 -4.33
C ASP A 73 -9.20 6.11 -5.32
N GLU A 74 -9.14 7.27 -5.99
CA GLU A 74 -10.03 7.60 -7.13
C GLU A 74 -9.81 6.65 -8.32
#